data_AF-A0A924N0M0-F1
#
_entry.id   AF-A0A924N0M0-F1
#
_cell.length_a   1.000
_cell.length_b   1.000
_cell.length_c   1.000
_cell.angle_alpha   90.00
_cell.angle_beta   90.00
_cell.angle_gamma   90.00
#
_symmetry.space_group_name_H-M   'P 1'
#
loop_
_entity.id
_entity.type
_entity.pdbx_description
1 polymer ?
#
loop_
_entity_poly.entity_id
_entity_poly.type
_entity_poly.pdbx_seq_one_letter_code
_entity_poly.pdbx_strand_id
1 'polypeptide(L)'
;MSDPIPPSSPIQDTILSQLAAVAAGKSIDPMSVAKTVEPVRWQRLLGHVRTNAIELAREGRIVILRHNKPVNPEKFRGVYRLRMRMEGDPTSFEDVVDDGAIDGGGEE
;
A
#
# COMPACT_ATOMS: atom_id res chain seq x y z
N MET A 1 -19.83 -18.05 -12.98
CA MET A 1 -18.66 -18.85 -13.38
C MET A 1 -17.47 -18.18 -12.73
N SER A 2 -16.89 -18.83 -11.73
CA SER A 2 -15.83 -18.27 -10.90
C SER A 2 -14.60 -18.00 -11.74
N ASP A 3 -14.18 -16.74 -11.80
CA ASP A 3 -12.89 -16.35 -12.35
C ASP A 3 -11.80 -17.14 -11.59
N PRO A 4 -10.85 -17.79 -12.29
CA PRO A 4 -9.71 -18.39 -11.63
C PRO A 4 -8.92 -17.25 -10.98
N ILE A 5 -8.92 -17.21 -9.65
CA ILE A 5 -8.04 -16.31 -8.90
C ILE A 5 -6.63 -16.62 -9.41
N PRO A 6 -5.88 -15.65 -9.96
CA PRO A 6 -4.47 -15.86 -10.28
C PRO A 6 -3.75 -16.34 -9.01
N PRO A 7 -2.50 -16.85 -9.06
CA PRO A 7 -1.76 -17.21 -7.84
C PRO A 7 -1.38 -15.94 -7.05
N SER A 8 -2.39 -15.28 -6.49
CA SER A 8 -2.32 -14.17 -5.57
C SER A 8 -2.00 -14.80 -4.21
N SER A 9 -1.08 -14.17 -3.48
CA SER A 9 -0.73 -14.63 -2.14
C SER A 9 -1.97 -14.60 -1.24
N PRO A 10 -2.13 -15.51 -0.26
CA PRO A 10 -3.25 -15.46 0.71
C PRO A 10 -3.35 -14.10 1.42
N ILE A 11 -2.24 -13.35 1.49
CA ILE A 11 -2.20 -11.99 2.00
C ILE A 11 -2.91 -11.00 1.06
N GLN A 12 -2.65 -11.06 -0.25
CA GLN A 12 -3.30 -10.18 -1.24
C GLN A 12 -4.81 -10.41 -1.26
N ASP A 13 -5.24 -11.68 -1.27
CA ASP A 13 -6.66 -12.03 -1.20
C ASP A 13 -7.32 -11.49 0.07
N THR A 14 -6.64 -11.59 1.21
CA THR A 14 -7.14 -11.06 2.47
C THR A 14 -7.24 -9.53 2.46
N ILE A 15 -6.26 -8.82 1.89
CA ILE A 15 -6.30 -7.36 1.73
C ILE A 15 -7.55 -6.98 0.92
N LEU A 16 -7.74 -7.62 -0.23
CA LEU A 16 -8.84 -7.31 -1.14
C LEU A 16 -10.20 -7.66 -0.53
N SER A 17 -10.30 -8.79 0.16
CA SER A 17 -11.52 -9.20 0.85
C SER A 17 -11.90 -8.23 1.97
N GLN A 18 -10.95 -7.81 2.82
CA GLN A 18 -11.22 -6.82 3.85
C GLN A 18 -11.58 -5.46 3.26
N LEU A 19 -10.92 -5.04 2.18
CA LEU A 19 -11.24 -3.81 1.47
C LEU A 19 -12.62 -3.83 0.81
N ALA A 20 -13.05 -4.98 0.30
CA ALA A 20 -14.38 -5.16 -0.27
C ALA A 20 -15.49 -5.16 0.80
N ALA A 21 -15.17 -5.59 2.03
CA ALA A 21 -16.10 -5.60 3.15
C ALA A 21 -16.29 -4.22 3.80
N VAL A 22 -15.38 -3.27 3.57
CA VAL A 22 -15.52 -1.89 4.08
C VAL A 22 -16.20 -0.99 3.05
N ALA A 23 -16.92 0.02 3.54
CA ALA A 23 -17.56 1.01 2.67
C ALA A 23 -16.52 1.72 1.78
N ALA A 24 -16.92 2.06 0.56
CA ALA A 24 -16.08 2.79 -0.39
C ALA A 24 -15.50 4.05 0.29
N GLY A 25 -14.18 4.19 0.25
CA GLY A 25 -13.47 5.33 0.83
C GLY A 25 -12.90 5.06 2.22
N LYS A 26 -13.31 3.98 2.89
CA LYS A 26 -12.74 3.57 4.18
C LYS A 26 -11.44 2.80 3.99
N SER A 27 -10.56 2.95 4.97
CA SER A 27 -9.24 2.34 4.95
C SER A 27 -9.08 1.31 6.07
N ILE A 28 -8.31 0.27 5.79
CA ILE A 28 -7.98 -0.81 6.73
C ILE A 28 -6.56 -0.67 7.24
N ASP A 29 -6.30 -1.32 8.37
CA ASP A 29 -4.99 -1.39 9.00
C ASP A 29 -4.25 -2.68 8.59
N PRO A 30 -2.95 -2.64 8.27
CA PRO A 30 -2.18 -3.82 7.86
C PRO A 30 -2.11 -4.91 8.95
N MET A 31 -2.23 -4.56 10.22
CA MET A 31 -2.29 -5.52 11.32
C MET A 31 -3.57 -6.36 11.27
N SER A 32 -4.70 -5.76 10.86
CA SER A 32 -5.97 -6.48 10.68
C SER A 32 -5.81 -7.59 9.64
N VAL A 33 -5.16 -7.30 8.52
CA VAL A 33 -4.82 -8.28 7.48
C VAL A 33 -3.93 -9.38 8.05
N ALA A 34 -2.82 -9.01 8.72
CA ALA A 34 -1.89 -9.99 9.28
C ALA A 34 -2.56 -10.92 10.31
N LYS A 35 -3.43 -10.39 11.17
CA LYS A 35 -4.16 -11.16 12.18
C LYS A 35 -5.20 -12.10 11.57
N THR A 36 -5.82 -11.71 10.47
CA THR A 36 -6.75 -12.60 9.75
C THR A 36 -6.02 -13.78 9.11
N VAL A 37 -4.81 -13.56 8.57
CA VAL A 37 -4.01 -14.63 7.96
C VAL A 37 -3.37 -15.53 9.02
N GLU A 38 -2.72 -14.96 10.04
CA GLU A 38 -1.99 -15.71 11.06
C GLU A 38 -2.12 -15.00 12.43
N PRO A 39 -3.13 -15.35 13.24
CA PRO A 39 -3.42 -14.64 14.48
C PRO A 39 -2.35 -14.80 15.57
N VAL A 40 -1.54 -15.86 15.54
CA VAL A 40 -0.53 -16.13 16.59
C VAL A 40 0.80 -15.45 16.25
N ARG A 41 1.21 -15.50 14.97
CA ARG A 41 2.51 -14.97 14.50
C ARG A 41 2.39 -13.76 13.56
N TRP A 42 1.29 -13.02 13.65
CA TRP A 42 0.97 -11.87 12.78
C TRP A 42 2.10 -10.86 12.63
N GLN A 43 2.90 -10.62 13.67
CA GLN A 43 4.00 -9.65 13.65
C GLN A 43 5.02 -9.94 12.53
N ARG A 44 5.30 -11.22 12.28
CA ARG A 44 6.23 -11.66 11.22
C ARG A 44 5.64 -11.45 9.82
N LEU A 45 4.31 -11.48 9.70
CA LEU A 45 3.62 -11.23 8.44
C LEU A 45 3.59 -9.75 8.05
N LEU A 46 3.80 -8.81 8.96
CA LEU A 46 3.71 -7.37 8.64
C LEU A 46 4.62 -6.95 7.47
N GLY A 47 5.83 -7.52 7.38
CA GLY A 47 6.74 -7.28 6.25
C GLY A 47 6.20 -7.82 4.93
N HIS A 48 5.57 -8.99 4.96
CA HIS A 48 4.91 -9.58 3.80
C HIS A 48 3.65 -8.82 3.40
N VAL A 49 2.81 -8.40 4.37
CA VAL A 49 1.64 -7.54 4.14
C VAL A 49 2.06 -6.25 3.47
N ARG A 50 3.14 -5.61 3.94
CA ARG A 50 3.70 -4.41 3.30
C ARG A 50 4.06 -4.68 1.85
N THR A 51 4.82 -5.74 1.58
CA THR A 51 5.28 -6.09 0.23
C THR A 51 4.10 -6.34 -0.73
N ASN A 52 3.13 -7.15 -0.29
CA ASN A 52 1.95 -7.47 -1.09
C ASN A 52 1.03 -6.26 -1.31
N ALA A 53 0.93 -5.35 -0.33
CA ALA A 53 0.22 -4.09 -0.50
C ALA A 53 0.89 -3.18 -1.54
N ILE A 54 2.23 -3.17 -1.60
CA ILE A 54 2.98 -2.41 -2.60
C ILE A 54 2.73 -2.97 -4.00
N GLU A 55 2.74 -4.29 -4.16
CA GLU A 55 2.43 -4.97 -5.43
C GLU A 55 1.01 -4.61 -5.91
N LEU A 56 0.01 -4.73 -5.04
CA LEU A 56 -1.38 -4.37 -5.35
C LEU A 56 -1.54 -2.87 -5.68
N ALA A 57 -0.76 -2.00 -5.04
CA ALA A 57 -0.76 -0.57 -5.33
C ALA A 57 -0.11 -0.26 -6.68
N ARG A 58 0.97 -0.97 -7.04
CA ARG A 58 1.62 -0.90 -8.36
C ARG A 58 0.73 -1.41 -9.49
N GLU A 59 -0.06 -2.45 -9.23
CA GLU A 59 -1.12 -2.92 -10.14
C GLU A 59 -2.28 -1.92 -10.26
N GLY A 60 -2.32 -0.89 -9.41
CA GLY A 60 -3.37 0.10 -9.39
C GLY A 60 -4.70 -0.46 -8.88
N ARG A 61 -4.69 -1.49 -8.03
CA ARG A 61 -5.90 -2.07 -7.43
C ARG A 61 -6.26 -1.40 -6.11
N ILE A 62 -5.25 -1.01 -5.34
CA ILE A 62 -5.39 -0.34 -4.05
C ILE A 62 -4.54 0.94 -3.98
N VAL A 63 -4.76 1.74 -2.95
CA VAL A 63 -3.89 2.88 -2.62
C VAL A 63 -3.40 2.78 -1.18
N ILE A 64 -2.15 3.18 -0.98
CA ILE A 64 -1.53 3.27 0.34
C ILE A 64 -1.68 4.70 0.83
N LEU A 65 -2.23 4.85 2.03
CA LEU A 65 -2.52 6.13 2.65
C LEU A 65 -1.59 6.37 3.85
N ARG A 66 -1.14 7.62 3.98
CA ARG A 66 -0.49 8.13 5.19
C ARG A 66 -1.14 9.45 5.57
N HIS A 67 -1.54 9.58 6.83
CA HIS A 67 -2.31 10.75 7.32
C HIS A 67 -3.53 11.05 6.43
N ASN A 68 -4.24 10.00 5.99
CA ASN A 68 -5.38 10.07 5.06
C ASN A 68 -5.07 10.60 3.65
N LYS A 69 -3.81 10.71 3.24
CA LYS A 69 -3.39 11.11 1.89
C LYS A 69 -2.75 9.93 1.15
N PRO A 70 -3.03 9.73 -0.15
CA PRO A 70 -2.29 8.78 -0.98
C PRO A 70 -0.80 9.11 -0.96
N VAL A 71 0.02 8.09 -0.76
CA VAL A 71 1.49 8.21 -0.76
C VAL A 71 2.11 7.19 -1.69
N ASN A 72 3.34 7.50 -2.13
CA ASN A 72 4.12 6.59 -2.95
C ASN A 72 4.31 5.25 -2.21
N PRO A 73 3.89 4.12 -2.82
CA PRO A 73 3.97 2.80 -2.20
C PRO A 73 5.42 2.34 -1.95
N GLU A 74 6.42 2.89 -2.62
CA GLU A 74 7.81 2.45 -2.46
C GLU A 74 8.56 3.22 -1.36
N LYS A 75 8.18 4.50 -1.17
CA LYS A 75 8.92 5.43 -0.29
C LYS A 75 8.29 5.64 1.09
N PHE A 76 7.08 5.14 1.34
CA PHE A 76 6.40 5.40 2.62
C PHE A 76 7.10 4.72 3.81
N ARG A 77 7.08 5.42 4.96
CA ARG A 77 7.59 4.93 6.25
C ARG A 77 6.59 5.21 7.38
N GLY A 78 6.65 4.39 8.42
CA GLY A 78 5.82 4.51 9.61
C GLY A 78 4.40 3.98 9.41
N VAL A 79 3.45 4.53 10.16
CA VAL A 79 2.04 4.09 10.13
C VAL A 79 1.41 4.40 8.76
N TYR A 80 0.79 3.39 8.17
CA TYR A 80 0.11 3.47 6.88
C TYR A 80 -1.23 2.74 6.95
N ARG A 81 -2.12 3.09 6.03
CA ARG A 81 -3.43 2.45 5.87
C ARG A 81 -3.62 2.05 4.42
N LEU A 82 -4.48 1.07 4.17
CA LEU A 82 -4.80 0.59 2.83
C LEU A 82 -6.23 0.96 2.48
N ARG A 83 -6.48 1.36 1.25
CA ARG A 83 -7.83 1.66 0.76
C ARG A 83 -8.00 1.11 -0.65
N MET A 84 -9.23 0.76 -1.02
CA MET A 84 -9.58 0.55 -2.43
C MET A 84 -9.24 1.80 -3.23
N ARG A 85 -8.72 1.58 -4.44
CA ARG A 85 -8.51 2.68 -5.37
C ARG A 85 -9.86 3.28 -5.77
N MET A 86 -9.91 4.60 -5.83
CA MET A 86 -11.05 5.37 -6.32
C MET A 86 -10.69 6.10 -7.61
N GLU A 87 -11.74 6.49 -8.35
CA GLU A 87 -11.61 7.41 -9.47
C GLU A 87 -11.02 8.74 -8.97
N GLY A 88 -9.89 9.16 -9.55
CA GLY A 88 -9.13 10.34 -9.12
C GLY A 88 -7.92 10.06 -8.23
N ASP A 89 -7.69 8.81 -7.80
CA ASP A 89 -6.43 8.47 -7.12
C ASP A 89 -5.24 8.48 -8.10
N PRO A 90 -4.06 8.96 -7.65
CA PRO A 90 -2.85 8.94 -8.46
C PRO A 90 -2.45 7.50 -8.81
N THR A 91 -2.32 7.22 -10.11
CA THR A 91 -1.85 5.94 -10.66
C THR A 91 -0.35 5.82 -10.73
N SER A 92 0.32 6.96 -10.80
CA SER A 92 1.76 7.07 -10.86
C SER A 92 2.16 8.13 -9.83
N PHE A 93 3.06 7.74 -8.94
CA PHE A 93 3.76 8.68 -8.10
C PHE A 93 5.08 8.87 -8.81
N GLU A 94 5.18 9.89 -9.66
CA GLU A 94 6.45 10.23 -10.27
C GLU A 94 7.48 10.38 -9.16
N ASP A 95 8.62 9.72 -9.34
CA ASP A 95 9.78 9.92 -8.50
C ASP A 95 10.26 11.32 -8.82
N VAL A 96 9.67 12.34 -8.18
CA VAL A 96 10.33 13.62 -8.04
C VAL A 96 11.56 13.28 -7.21
N VAL A 97 12.64 12.98 -7.92
CA VAL A 97 13.98 13.14 -7.40
C VAL A 97 13.99 14.58 -6.90
N ASP A 98 13.92 14.72 -5.59
CA ASP A 98 14.31 15.97 -4.94
C ASP A 98 15.80 16.08 -5.25
N ASP A 99 16.11 16.67 -6.42
CA ASP A 99 17.44 17.15 -6.75
C ASP A 99 17.69 18.29 -5.79
N GLY A 100 18.06 17.90 -4.57
CA GLY A 100 18.42 18.80 -3.50
C GLY A 100 19.55 19.66 -4.03
N ALA A 101 19.20 20.90 -4.34
CA ALA A 101 20.08 21.96 -4.75
C ALA A 101 21.43 21.88 -4.02
N ILE A 102 22.49 21.55 -4.76
CA ILE A 102 23.83 22.03 -4.41
C ILE A 102 23.95 23.46 -4.93
N ASP A 103 23.30 24.40 -4.23
CA ASP A 103 23.59 25.82 -4.43
C ASP A 103 24.99 26.11 -3.87
N GLY A 104 25.76 26.89 -4.64
CA GLY A 104 27.21 26.96 -4.56
C GLY A 104 27.79 27.88 -3.48
N GLY A 105 29.11 27.78 -3.35
CA GLY A 105 29.96 28.74 -2.65
C GLY A 105 31.34 28.13 -2.40
N GLY A 106 32.44 28.59 -2.97
CA GLY A 106 32.72 29.68 -3.91
C GLY A 106 34.20 29.55 -4.28
N GLU A 107 34.55 29.93 -5.51
CA GLU A 107 35.93 30.13 -5.92
C GLU A 107 36.40 31.49 -5.42
N GLU A 108 37.40 31.52 -4.53
CA GLU A 108 38.58 32.41 -4.55
C GLU A 108 39.57 32.08 -3.41
#